data_AF-A0A167DDG7-F1
#
_entry.id   AF-A0A167DDG7-F1
#
_cell.length_a   1.000
_cell.length_b   1.000
_cell.length_c   1.000
_cell.angle_alpha   90.00
_cell.angle_beta   90.00
_cell.angle_gamma   90.00
#
_symmetry.space_group_name_H-M   'P 1'
#
loop_
_entity.id
_entity.type
_entity.pdbx_description
1 polymer ?
#
loop_
_entity_poly.entity_id
_entity_poly.type
_entity_poly.pdbx_seq_one_letter_code
_entity_poly.pdbx_strand_id
1 'polypeptide(L)'
;MTAYIDHYSIGIEGDPERDPHPYIRLWTAALGLMLDDAAKYWLEKPLRLSGQFEEGQQAFDDVVSCGPMLRQCCQWLEWEPEWISEQFLKWCEGVPCKKKS
;
A
#
# COMPACT_ATOMS: atom_id res chain seq x y z
N MET A 1 -10.60 -7.44 -15.39
CA MET A 1 -10.95 -6.02 -15.21
C MET A 1 -10.33 -5.56 -13.91
N THR A 2 -9.11 -5.03 -14.01
CA THR A 2 -8.35 -4.52 -12.87
C THR A 2 -8.75 -3.06 -12.71
N ALA A 3 -9.33 -2.68 -11.57
CA ALA A 3 -9.71 -1.31 -11.30
C ALA A 3 -8.43 -0.48 -11.13
N TYR A 4 -8.05 0.26 -12.16
CA TYR A 4 -6.99 1.26 -12.13
C TYR A 4 -7.57 2.45 -11.35
N ILE A 5 -7.05 2.72 -10.15
CA ILE A 5 -7.44 3.92 -9.43
C ILE A 5 -6.78 5.09 -10.16
N ASP A 6 -7.61 5.95 -10.72
CA ASP A 6 -7.20 7.10 -11.51
C ASP A 6 -6.59 8.16 -10.58
N HIS A 7 -5.26 8.22 -10.55
CA HIS A 7 -4.46 9.10 -9.70
C HIS A 7 -4.69 10.60 -9.98
N TYR A 8 -5.45 10.95 -11.02
CA TYR A 8 -5.76 12.34 -11.40
C TYR A 8 -6.88 13.00 -10.58
N SER A 9 -7.61 12.26 -9.75
CA SER A 9 -8.78 12.81 -9.02
C SER A 9 -8.45 13.57 -7.72
N ILE A 10 -7.17 13.72 -7.34
CA ILE A 10 -6.76 14.37 -6.08
C ILE A 10 -6.41 15.87 -6.26
N GLY A 11 -6.62 16.46 -7.45
CA GLY A 11 -6.69 17.92 -7.60
C GLY A 11 -5.39 18.67 -7.33
N ILE A 12 -4.25 18.14 -7.80
CA ILE A 12 -3.04 18.96 -7.98
C ILE A 12 -3.20 19.65 -9.34
N GLU A 13 -3.54 20.95 -9.36
CA GLU A 13 -3.43 21.76 -10.58
C GLU A 13 -1.95 21.81 -10.97
N GLY A 14 -1.56 20.93 -11.88
CA GLY A 14 -0.20 20.74 -12.34
C GLY A 14 -0.15 20.72 -13.85
N ASP A 15 0.58 21.69 -14.40
CA ASP A 15 1.12 21.75 -15.75
C ASP A 15 1.36 20.35 -16.36
N PRO A 16 0.71 20.01 -17.50
CA PRO A 16 0.80 18.68 -18.11
C PRO A 16 2.20 18.30 -18.62
N GLU A 17 3.17 19.23 -18.66
CA GLU A 17 4.58 18.95 -19.01
C GLU A 17 5.47 18.60 -17.83
N ARG A 18 4.99 18.73 -16.58
CA ARG A 18 5.80 18.43 -15.39
C ARG A 18 5.79 16.91 -15.15
N ASP A 19 6.66 16.18 -15.86
CA ASP A 19 7.00 14.78 -15.50
C ASP A 19 7.27 14.76 -13.98
N PRO A 20 6.49 13.99 -13.19
CA PRO A 20 6.69 13.97 -11.75
C PRO A 20 8.15 13.64 -11.49
N HIS A 21 8.82 14.52 -10.76
CA HIS A 21 10.27 14.49 -10.57
C HIS A 21 10.69 13.03 -10.28
N PRO A 22 11.77 12.50 -10.89
CA PRO A 22 12.13 11.09 -10.78
C PRO A 22 12.09 10.46 -9.38
N TYR A 23 12.30 11.25 -8.31
CA TYR A 23 12.15 10.78 -6.93
C TYR A 23 10.69 10.50 -6.55
N ILE A 24 9.72 11.33 -6.96
CA ILE A 24 8.28 11.13 -6.69
C ILE A 24 7.86 9.79 -7.31
N ARG A 25 8.22 9.56 -8.57
CA ARG A 25 7.92 8.31 -9.27
C ARG A 25 8.51 7.09 -8.56
N LEU A 26 9.76 7.20 -8.10
CA LEU A 26 10.43 6.14 -7.34
C LEU A 26 9.69 5.83 -6.03
N TRP A 27 9.40 6.85 -5.23
CA TRP A 27 8.80 6.66 -3.91
C TRP A 27 7.33 6.25 -3.98
N THR A 28 6.59 6.70 -4.99
CA THR A 28 5.24 6.21 -5.29
C THR A 28 5.28 4.72 -5.68
N ALA A 29 6.24 4.32 -6.52
CA ALA A 29 6.38 2.91 -6.89
C ALA A 29 6.79 2.04 -5.70
N ALA A 30 7.71 2.53 -4.85
CA ALA A 30 8.13 1.83 -3.63
C ALA A 30 6.97 1.65 -2.64
N LEU A 31 6.17 2.70 -2.43
CA LEU A 31 4.97 2.62 -1.61
C LEU A 31 3.94 1.65 -2.20
N GLY A 32 3.74 1.69 -3.52
CA GLY A 32 2.86 0.75 -4.23
C GLY A 32 3.25 -0.71 -4.02
N LEU A 33 4.53 -1.04 -4.18
CA LEU A 33 5.04 -2.40 -3.94
C LEU A 33 4.82 -2.85 -2.49
N MET A 34 5.06 -1.97 -1.52
CA MET A 34 4.85 -2.26 -0.10
C MET A 34 3.38 -2.56 0.21
N LEU A 35 2.46 -1.73 -0.31
CA LEU A 35 1.02 -1.93 -0.13
C LEU A 35 0.52 -3.20 -0.84
N ASP A 36 1.06 -3.52 -2.02
CA ASP A 36 0.74 -4.76 -2.73
C ASP A 36 1.16 -6.00 -1.93
N ASP A 37 2.35 -6.01 -1.35
CA ASP A 37 2.84 -7.13 -0.54
C ASP A 37 2.07 -7.25 0.77
N ALA A 38 1.73 -6.13 1.41
CA ALA A 38 0.85 -6.10 2.57
C ALA A 38 -0.55 -6.64 2.25
N ALA A 39 -1.11 -6.26 1.09
CA ALA A 39 -2.43 -6.71 0.64
C ALA A 39 -2.44 -8.22 0.32
N LYS A 40 -1.42 -8.73 -0.39
CA LYS A 40 -1.24 -10.18 -0.60
C LYS A 40 -1.17 -10.91 0.73
N TYR A 41 -0.39 -10.39 1.69
CA TYR A 41 -0.32 -10.95 3.02
C TYR A 41 -1.69 -11.00 3.69
N TRP A 42 -2.49 -9.93 3.65
CA TRP A 42 -3.83 -9.94 4.24
C TRP A 42 -4.76 -11.01 3.61
N LEU A 43 -4.78 -11.09 2.28
CA LEU A 43 -5.66 -11.98 1.53
C LEU A 43 -5.31 -13.46 1.72
N GLU A 44 -4.02 -13.78 1.83
CA GLU A 44 -3.51 -15.14 1.95
C GLU A 44 -3.42 -15.64 3.40
N LYS A 45 -3.61 -14.74 4.39
CA LYS A 45 -3.60 -15.06 5.83
C LYS A 45 -4.35 -16.36 6.19
N PRO A 46 -5.53 -16.70 5.63
CA PRO A 46 -6.25 -17.94 5.94
C PRO A 46 -5.62 -19.22 5.38
N LEU A 47 -4.77 -19.12 4.34
CA LEU A 47 -4.09 -20.24 3.72
C LEU A 47 -2.83 -20.66 4.49
N ARG A 48 -2.31 -19.78 5.37
CA ARG A 48 -1.03 -19.91 6.09
C ARG A 48 -0.96 -20.96 7.20
N LEU A 49 -2.06 -21.63 7.55
CA LEU A 49 -2.05 -22.75 8.50
C LEU A 49 -1.14 -23.93 8.07
N SER A 50 -0.60 -23.90 6.83
CA SER A 50 0.37 -24.88 6.31
C SER A 50 1.84 -24.46 6.40
N GLY A 51 2.19 -23.34 7.06
CA GLY A 51 3.58 -22.98 7.39
C GLY A 51 4.47 -22.54 6.21
N GLN A 52 3.91 -22.08 5.10
CA GLN A 52 4.65 -21.84 3.85
C GLN A 52 4.70 -20.40 3.32
N PHE A 53 4.22 -19.38 4.03
CA PHE A 53 4.24 -18.02 3.47
C PHE A 53 4.53 -16.96 4.53
N GLU A 54 5.79 -16.52 4.62
CA GLU A 54 6.22 -15.34 5.40
C GLU A 54 6.35 -14.08 4.51
N GLU A 55 6.23 -14.24 3.19
CA GLU A 55 6.32 -13.12 2.24
C GLU A 55 5.24 -12.08 2.50
N GLY A 56 5.65 -10.81 2.52
CA GLY A 56 4.77 -9.66 2.77
C GLY A 56 4.41 -9.42 4.25
N GLN A 57 4.81 -10.30 5.19
CA GLN A 57 4.50 -10.08 6.62
C GLN A 57 5.11 -8.78 7.13
N GLN A 58 6.39 -8.54 6.81
CA GLN A 58 7.08 -7.34 7.26
C GLN A 58 6.48 -6.08 6.64
N ALA A 59 6.06 -6.13 5.37
CA ALA A 59 5.37 -5.02 4.72
C ALA A 59 4.00 -4.76 5.36
N PHE A 60 3.25 -5.81 5.67
CA PHE A 60 1.98 -5.71 6.37
C PHE A 60 2.16 -5.09 7.76
N ASP A 61 3.06 -5.64 8.56
CA ASP A 61 3.35 -5.15 9.92
C ASP A 61 3.80 -3.68 9.90
N ASP A 62 4.63 -3.29 8.92
CA ASP A 62 5.04 -1.90 8.72
C ASP A 62 3.83 -1.01 8.36
N VAL A 63 2.99 -1.39 7.40
CA VAL A 63 1.82 -0.58 7.01
C VAL A 63 0.81 -0.42 8.14
N VAL A 64 0.47 -1.49 8.86
CA VAL A 64 -0.56 -1.44 9.93
C VAL A 64 -0.08 -0.77 11.22
N SER A 65 1.23 -0.77 11.47
CA SER A 65 1.80 -0.13 12.67
C SER A 65 2.31 1.30 12.41
N CYS A 66 2.12 1.81 11.19
CA CYS A 66 2.80 3.02 10.72
C CYS A 66 4.32 2.88 10.97
N GLY A 67 4.95 1.92 10.33
CA GLY A 67 6.34 1.53 10.54
C GLY A 67 7.32 2.50 9.89
N PRO A 68 8.64 2.26 10.10
CA PRO A 68 9.68 3.11 9.53
C PRO A 68 9.64 3.16 8.00
N MET A 69 9.26 2.09 7.30
CA MET A 69 9.29 2.09 5.84
C MET A 69 8.13 2.89 5.25
N LEU A 70 6.93 2.76 5.80
CA LEU A 70 5.79 3.60 5.43
C LEU A 70 6.12 5.08 5.65
N ARG A 71 6.64 5.43 6.84
CA ARG A 71 7.06 6.81 7.15
C ARG A 71 8.12 7.33 6.18
N GLN A 72 9.10 6.50 5.82
CA GLN A 72 10.15 6.88 4.88
C GLN A 72 9.56 7.18 3.49
N CYS A 73 8.68 6.31 2.96
CA CYS A 73 8.00 6.56 1.69
C CYS A 73 7.16 7.84 1.73
N CYS A 74 6.36 8.00 2.78
CA CYS A 74 5.50 9.16 2.97
C CYS A 74 6.28 10.47 3.13
N GLN A 75 7.45 10.46 3.79
CA GLN A 75 8.32 11.63 3.91
C GLN A 75 8.74 12.20 2.54
N TRP A 76 9.10 11.34 1.59
CA TRP A 76 9.50 11.77 0.24
C TRP A 76 8.34 12.17 -0.67
N LEU A 77 7.14 11.74 -0.33
CA LEU A 77 5.91 12.07 -1.05
C LEU A 77 5.16 13.24 -0.42
N GLU A 78 5.62 13.74 0.73
CA GLU A 78 4.92 14.74 1.55
C GLU A 78 3.49 14.29 1.90
N TRP A 79 3.32 12.99 2.17
CA TRP A 79 2.04 12.38 2.54
C TRP A 79 2.02 12.04 4.04
N GLU A 80 0.81 12.00 4.62
CA GLU A 80 0.62 11.60 6.01
C GLU A 80 0.58 10.07 6.12
N PRO A 81 1.55 9.43 6.81
CA PRO A 81 1.63 7.97 6.88
C PRO A 81 0.49 7.36 7.71
N GLU A 82 -0.01 8.06 8.73
CA GLU A 82 -1.19 7.66 9.51
C GLU A 82 -2.42 7.54 8.62
N TRP A 83 -2.62 8.50 7.71
CA TRP A 83 -3.74 8.45 6.77
C TRP A 83 -3.66 7.22 5.86
N ILE A 84 -2.49 6.89 5.33
CA ILE A 84 -2.29 5.70 4.50
C ILE A 84 -2.58 4.42 5.31
N SER A 85 -2.06 4.33 6.53
CA SER A 85 -2.29 3.19 7.43
C SER A 85 -3.79 3.01 7.73
N GLU A 86 -4.51 4.10 8.04
CA GLU A 86 -5.94 4.07 8.26
C GLU A 86 -6.74 3.62 7.03
N GLN A 87 -6.39 4.11 5.84
CA GLN A 87 -7.07 3.69 4.60
C GLN A 87 -6.83 2.20 4.32
N PHE A 88 -5.61 1.73 4.57
CA PHE A 88 -5.28 0.32 4.40
C PHE A 88 -6.06 -0.58 5.37
N LEU A 89 -6.18 -0.19 6.65
CA LEU A 89 -6.98 -0.92 7.63
C LEU A 89 -8.47 -0.96 7.26
N LYS A 90 -9.04 0.17 6.83
CA LYS A 90 -10.43 0.24 6.32
C LYS A 90 -10.63 -0.70 5.12
N TRP A 91 -9.65 -0.78 4.22
CA TRP A 91 -9.69 -1.73 3.11
C TRP A 91 -9.65 -3.18 3.60
N CYS A 92 -8.78 -3.52 4.56
CA CYS A 92 -8.72 -4.85 5.16
C CYS A 92 -10.06 -5.27 5.79
N GLU A 93 -10.73 -4.35 6.49
CA GLU A 93 -12.05 -4.58 7.09
C GLU A 93 -13.14 -4.82 6.03
N GLY A 94 -13.08 -4.09 4.91
CA GLY A 94 -14.02 -4.21 3.79
C GLY A 94 -13.80 -5.44 2.90
N VAL A 95 -12.59 -6.04 2.91
CA VAL A 95 -12.23 -7.19 2.08
C VAL A 95 -12.02 -8.43 2.95
N PRO A 96 -13.03 -9.32 3.08
CA PRO A 96 -12.89 -10.53 3.86
C PRO A 96 -11.84 -11.46 3.22
N CYS A 97 -10.80 -11.78 3.98
CA CYS A 97 -9.83 -12.80 3.59
C CYS A 97 -10.55 -14.15 3.34
N LYS A 98 -10.18 -14.86 2.27
CA LYS A 98 -10.90 -16.08 1.82
C LYS A 98 -10.83 -17.16 2.91
N LYS A 99 -11.95 -17.43 3.60
CA LYS A 99 -12.08 -18.60 4.48
C LYS A 99 -11.98 -19.87 3.63
N LYS A 100 -11.13 -20.83 4.01
CA LYS A 100 -11.15 -22.18 3.40
C LYS A 100 -12.54 -22.77 3.63
N SER A 101 -13.25 -23.09 2.54
CA SER A 101 -14.49 -23.87 2.55
C SER A 101 -14.19 -25.35 2.46
#